data_AF-A0A8X6LZE4-F1
#
_entry.id   AF-A0A8X6LZE4-F1
#
_cell.length_a   1.000
_cell.length_b   1.000
_cell.length_c   1.000
_cell.angle_alpha   90.00
_cell.angle_beta   90.00
_cell.angle_gamma   90.00
#
_symmetry.space_group_name_H-M   'P 1'
#
loop_
_entity.id
_entity.type
_entity.pdbx_description
1 polymer ?
#
loop_
_entity_poly.entity_id
_entity_poly.type
_entity_poly.pdbx_seq_one_letter_code
_entity_poly.pdbx_strand_id
1 'polypeptide(L)'
;MDSGISFRMFFGFLAVAVCCAILSEAQMPPRYKRSIVEIDNPKETLQVLGNLAQRILEAEGISNEKRGLDLGLSRGFSGSQAAKHLMGLSAASFANGPGRKRRFVDDTQ
;
A
#
# COMPACT_ATOMS: atom_id res chain seq x y z
N MET A 1 37.15 -43.75 19.48
CA MET A 1 35.86 -43.15 19.06
C MET A 1 35.75 -41.82 19.77
N ASP A 2 35.91 -40.76 19.00
CA ASP A 2 36.34 -39.45 19.48
C ASP A 2 35.23 -38.73 20.24
N SER A 3 35.35 -38.72 21.57
CA SER A 3 34.37 -38.13 22.50
C SER A 3 34.09 -36.64 22.20
N GLY A 4 35.05 -35.94 21.58
CA GLY A 4 34.88 -34.56 21.12
C GLY A 4 33.96 -34.40 19.92
N ILE A 5 33.86 -35.39 19.04
CA ILE A 5 32.96 -35.36 17.88
C ILE A 5 31.51 -35.56 18.34
N SER A 6 31.29 -36.50 19.27
CA SER A 6 29.96 -36.73 19.85
C SER A 6 29.41 -35.51 20.59
N PHE A 7 30.25 -34.77 21.32
CA PHE A 7 29.83 -33.55 22.02
C PHE A 7 29.42 -32.43 21.07
N ARG A 8 30.17 -32.23 19.98
CA ARG A 8 29.86 -31.22 18.95
C ARG A 8 28.57 -31.54 18.19
N MET A 9 28.34 -32.82 17.89
CA MET A 9 27.10 -33.27 17.26
C MET A 9 25.89 -33.06 18.17
N PHE A 10 26.04 -33.33 19.46
CA PHE A 10 24.97 -33.13 20.44
C PHE A 10 24.60 -31.65 20.60
N PHE A 11 25.61 -30.76 20.70
CA PHE A 11 25.38 -29.32 20.79
C PHE A 11 24.75 -28.74 19.51
N GLY A 12 25.18 -29.24 18.34
CA GLY A 12 24.57 -28.87 17.06
C GLY A 12 23.10 -29.29 16.96
N PHE A 13 22.77 -30.52 17.41
CA PHE A 13 21.39 -31.00 17.43
C PHE A 13 20.51 -30.21 18.39
N LEU A 14 21.04 -29.89 19.58
CA LEU A 14 20.34 -29.06 20.57
C LEU A 14 20.07 -27.65 20.02
N ALA A 15 21.04 -27.03 19.35
CA ALA A 15 20.87 -25.70 18.75
C ALA A 15 19.80 -25.69 17.66
N VAL A 16 19.77 -26.72 16.79
CA VAL A 16 18.73 -26.86 15.76
C VAL A 16 17.36 -27.09 16.39
N ALA A 17 17.26 -27.93 17.42
CA ALA A 17 16.01 -28.18 18.12
C ALA A 17 15.44 -26.90 18.78
N VAL A 18 16.31 -26.09 19.40
CA VAL A 18 15.92 -24.79 19.98
C VAL A 18 15.48 -23.81 18.89
N CYS A 19 16.22 -23.71 17.77
CA CYS A 19 15.81 -22.89 16.64
C CYS A 19 14.44 -23.30 16.07
N CYS A 20 14.18 -24.61 15.94
CA CYS A 20 12.90 -25.12 15.46
C CYS A 20 11.76 -24.80 16.45
N ALA A 21 12.01 -24.87 17.76
CA ALA A 21 11.01 -24.52 18.77
C ALA A 21 10.65 -23.03 18.73
N ILE A 22 11.64 -22.13 18.56
CA ILE A 22 11.39 -20.68 18.47
C ILE A 22 10.62 -20.33 17.18
N LEU A 23 10.90 -21.00 16.07
CA LEU A 23 10.19 -20.77 14.81
C LEU A 23 8.75 -21.31 14.83
N SER A 24 8.46 -22.29 15.69
CA SER A 24 7.13 -22.92 15.74
C SER A 24 6.06 -22.06 16.42
N GLU A 25 6.43 -20.97 17.11
CA GLU A 25 5.47 -19.99 17.66
C GLU A 25 4.92 -19.02 16.58
N ALA A 26 5.35 -19.13 15.32
CA ALA A 26 4.77 -18.38 14.21
C ALA A 26 3.43 -18.92 13.71
N GLN A 27 2.75 -19.78 14.47
CA GLN A 27 1.38 -20.19 14.18
C GLN A 27 0.41 -19.11 14.66
N MET A 28 0.40 -18.01 13.89
CA MET A 28 -0.58 -16.94 14.02
C MET A 28 -1.98 -17.56 13.94
N PRO A 29 -2.85 -17.39 14.94
CA PRO A 29 -4.21 -17.90 14.85
C PRO A 29 -4.87 -17.31 13.61
N PRO A 30 -5.72 -18.06 12.89
CA PRO A 30 -6.45 -17.53 11.75
C PRO A 30 -7.18 -16.29 12.22
N ARG A 31 -6.70 -15.13 11.80
CA ARG A 31 -7.27 -13.82 12.12
C ARG A 31 -8.63 -13.83 11.44
N TYR A 32 -9.65 -14.27 12.16
CA TYR A 32 -11.03 -14.22 11.72
C TYR A 32 -11.24 -12.80 11.20
N LYS A 33 -11.52 -12.69 9.90
CA LYS A 33 -11.84 -11.41 9.29
C LYS A 33 -13.05 -10.91 10.08
N ARG A 34 -12.83 -10.02 11.05
CA ARG A 34 -13.90 -9.22 11.62
C ARG A 34 -14.50 -8.51 10.41
N SER A 35 -15.68 -8.94 9.99
CA SER A 35 -16.52 -8.17 9.09
C SER A 35 -16.78 -6.87 9.83
N ILE A 36 -16.04 -5.83 9.45
CA ILE A 36 -16.17 -4.47 10.01
C ILE A 36 -17.58 -3.91 9.77
N VAL A 37 -18.36 -4.56 8.92
CA VAL A 37 -19.71 -4.17 8.56
C VAL A 37 -20.63 -5.36 8.82
N GLU A 38 -21.52 -5.22 9.80
CA GLU A 38 -22.70 -6.07 9.97
C GLU A 38 -23.68 -5.67 8.88
N ILE A 39 -24.07 -6.62 8.01
CA ILE A 39 -24.94 -6.36 6.86
C ILE A 39 -26.34 -6.82 7.24
N ASP A 40 -27.16 -5.89 7.71
CA ASP A 40 -28.52 -6.16 8.16
C ASP A 40 -29.42 -6.68 7.02
N ASN A 41 -29.25 -6.13 5.81
CA ASN A 41 -30.04 -6.47 4.63
C ASN A 41 -29.15 -6.73 3.40
N PRO A 42 -28.74 -7.99 3.15
CA PRO A 42 -27.80 -8.31 2.08
C PRO A 42 -28.39 -8.06 0.68
N LYS A 43 -29.71 -8.18 0.51
CA LYS A 43 -30.35 -8.00 -0.80
C LYS A 43 -30.38 -6.53 -1.23
N GLU A 44 -30.71 -5.62 -0.31
CA GLU A 44 -30.76 -4.18 -0.58
C GLU A 44 -29.36 -3.61 -0.79
N THR A 45 -28.39 -4.03 0.02
CA THR A 45 -26.99 -3.61 -0.14
C THR A 45 -26.40 -4.07 -1.47
N LEU A 46 -26.70 -5.29 -1.92
CA LEU A 46 -26.32 -5.77 -3.24
C LEU A 46 -26.99 -4.99 -4.37
N GLN A 47 -28.26 -4.60 -4.19
CA GLN A 47 -28.97 -3.79 -5.19
C GLN A 47 -28.38 -2.37 -5.31
N VAL A 48 -28.08 -1.73 -4.17
CA VAL A 48 -27.41 -0.42 -4.15
C VAL A 48 -26.02 -0.52 -4.78
N LEU A 49 -25.27 -1.57 -4.46
CA LEU A 49 -23.94 -1.81 -5.04
C LEU A 49 -24.00 -2.06 -6.55
N GLY A 50 -24.98 -2.84 -7.02
CA GLY A 50 -25.22 -3.09 -8.44
C GLY A 50 -25.57 -1.81 -9.19
N ASN A 51 -26.47 -0.99 -8.64
CA ASN A 51 -26.83 0.31 -9.20
C ASN A 51 -25.63 1.28 -9.26
N LEU A 52 -24.76 1.25 -8.25
CA LEU A 52 -23.53 2.04 -8.23
C LEU A 52 -22.55 1.57 -9.31
N ALA A 53 -22.32 0.26 -9.43
CA ALA A 53 -21.43 -0.31 -10.42
C ALA A 53 -21.88 0.03 -11.85
N GLN A 54 -23.18 -0.07 -12.12
CA GLN A 54 -23.75 0.28 -13.41
C GLN A 54 -23.54 1.76 -13.74
N ARG A 55 -23.76 2.67 -12.77
CA ARG A 55 -23.51 4.10 -12.97
C ARG A 55 -22.04 4.45 -13.20
N ILE A 56 -21.12 3.71 -12.58
CA ILE A 56 -19.67 3.89 -12.81
C ILE A 56 -19.30 3.48 -14.24
N LEU A 57 -19.82 2.34 -14.70
CA LEU A 57 -19.59 1.88 -16.09
C LEU A 57 -20.22 2.84 -17.12
N GLU A 58 -21.41 3.37 -16.83
CA GLU A 58 -22.05 4.41 -17.64
C GLU A 58 -21.23 5.72 -17.64
N ALA A 59 -20.60 6.08 -16.52
CA ALA A 59 -19.72 7.23 -16.41
C ALA A 59 -18.37 7.03 -17.13
N GLU A 60 -17.84 5.80 -17.21
CA GLU A 60 -16.63 5.48 -18.00
C GLU A 60 -16.84 5.65 -19.51
N GLY A 61 -18.09 5.55 -20.00
CA GLY A 61 -18.44 5.87 -21.39
C GLY A 61 -18.29 7.36 -21.75
N ILE A 62 -18.17 8.24 -20.75
CA ILE A 62 -17.91 9.67 -20.93
C ILE A 62 -16.39 9.86 -20.89
N SER A 63 -15.79 9.79 -22.08
CA SER A 63 -14.41 10.15 -22.44
C SER A 63 -13.50 10.62 -21.30
N ASN A 64 -12.57 9.73 -21.01
CA ASN A 64 -11.36 9.77 -20.21
C ASN A 64 -10.48 11.05 -20.30
N GLU A 65 -11.00 12.22 -19.90
CA GLU A 65 -10.16 13.42 -19.70
C GLU A 65 -10.35 14.02 -18.30
N LYS A 66 -9.44 13.62 -17.39
CA LYS A 66 -9.05 14.38 -16.18
C LYS A 66 -10.02 14.42 -15.00
N ARG A 67 -10.84 13.40 -14.76
CA ARG A 67 -11.44 13.20 -13.43
C ARG A 67 -11.18 11.79 -12.94
N GLY A 68 -10.01 11.60 -12.33
CA GLY A 68 -9.82 10.48 -11.41
C GLY A 68 -10.90 10.56 -10.33
N LEU A 69 -11.84 9.63 -10.39
CA LEU A 69 -12.86 9.46 -9.36
C LEU A 69 -12.16 8.91 -8.11
N ASP A 70 -11.62 9.79 -7.27
CA ASP A 70 -11.04 9.39 -5.98
C ASP A 70 -12.18 9.12 -4.98
N LEU A 71 -12.50 7.85 -4.81
CA LEU A 71 -13.50 7.39 -3.85
C LEU A 71 -12.95 7.36 -2.41
N GLY A 72 -11.73 7.86 -2.16
CA GLY A 72 -11.13 7.87 -0.81
C GLY A 72 -10.93 6.47 -0.22
N LEU A 73 -10.98 5.43 -1.06
CA LEU A 73 -10.86 4.01 -0.66
C LEU A 73 -9.41 3.55 -0.49
N SER A 74 -8.44 4.45 -0.66
CA SER A 74 -7.05 4.20 -0.33
C SER A 74 -6.98 3.89 1.16
N ARG A 75 -6.64 2.63 1.46
CA ARG A 75 -6.38 2.04 2.78
C ARG A 75 -5.25 2.75 3.54
N GLY A 76 -5.38 4.07 3.78
CA GLY A 76 -4.43 4.91 4.50
C GLY A 76 -3.83 6.10 3.76
N PHE A 77 -4.29 6.51 2.56
CA PHE A 77 -3.79 7.73 1.90
C PHE A 77 -4.96 8.63 1.48
N SER A 78 -5.23 9.65 2.29
CA SER A 78 -6.33 10.60 2.08
C SER A 78 -6.14 11.39 0.79
N GLY A 79 -7.22 11.67 0.05
CA GLY A 79 -7.18 12.55 -1.14
C GLY A 79 -6.55 13.92 -0.84
N SER A 80 -6.66 14.41 0.40
CA SER A 80 -5.95 15.63 0.85
C SER A 80 -4.42 15.47 0.91
N GLN A 81 -3.91 14.26 1.13
CA GLN A 81 -2.48 13.94 1.12
C GLN A 81 -1.95 13.79 -0.31
N ALA A 82 -2.75 13.17 -1.19
CA ALA A 82 -2.45 13.14 -2.63
C ALA A 82 -2.44 14.56 -3.23
N ALA A 83 -3.41 15.40 -2.85
CA ALA A 83 -3.48 16.80 -3.26
C ALA A 83 -2.27 17.61 -2.77
N LYS A 84 -1.89 17.47 -1.48
CA LYS A 84 -0.68 18.11 -0.94
C LYS A 84 0.59 17.65 -1.65
N HIS A 85 0.69 16.36 -1.99
CA HIS A 85 1.83 15.82 -2.71
C HIS A 85 1.93 16.39 -4.12
N LEU A 86 0.82 16.43 -4.87
CA LEU A 86 0.76 17.05 -6.20
C LEU A 86 1.08 18.56 -6.14
N MET A 87 0.55 19.27 -5.15
CA MET A 87 0.86 20.68 -4.94
C MET A 87 2.36 20.88 -4.67
N GLY A 88 2.97 20.04 -3.82
CA GLY A 88 4.40 20.06 -3.54
C GLY A 88 5.26 19.78 -4.77
N LEU A 89 4.91 18.76 -5.57
CA LEU A 89 5.58 18.47 -6.84
C LEU A 89 5.49 19.63 -7.84
N SER A 90 4.32 20.28 -7.91
CA SER A 90 4.13 21.45 -8.79
C SER A 90 4.94 22.66 -8.34
N ALA A 91 5.02 22.91 -7.03
CA ALA A 91 5.81 24.00 -6.46
C ALA A 91 7.32 23.76 -6.65
N ALA A 92 7.78 22.50 -6.52
CA ALA A 92 9.17 22.14 -6.77
C ALA A 92 9.55 22.22 -8.27
N SER A 93 8.59 21.94 -9.15
CA SER A 93 8.77 22.02 -10.61
C SER A 93 8.62 23.43 -11.17
N PHE A 94 8.25 24.41 -10.32
CA PHE A 94 8.01 25.78 -10.75
C PHE A 94 9.27 26.41 -11.33
N ALA A 95 9.18 26.87 -12.59
CA ALA A 95 10.32 27.33 -13.37
C ALA A 95 11.05 28.53 -12.74
N ASN A 96 10.35 29.31 -11.91
CA ASN A 96 10.84 30.51 -11.23
C ASN A 96 10.97 30.33 -9.71
N GLY A 97 11.08 29.09 -9.22
CA GLY A 97 11.27 28.81 -7.80
C GLY A 97 12.55 29.46 -7.24
N PRO A 98 12.51 30.02 -6.01
CA PRO A 98 13.68 30.65 -5.40
C PRO A 98 14.84 29.64 -5.28
N GLY A 99 16.01 29.99 -5.81
CA GLY A 99 17.21 29.13 -5.83
C GLY A 99 17.56 28.54 -7.19
N ARG A 100 16.67 28.59 -8.20
CA ARG A 100 17.01 28.20 -9.56
C ARG A 100 17.80 29.32 -10.24
N LYS A 101 19.13 29.15 -10.37
CA LYS A 101 19.97 30.07 -11.15
C LYS A 101 19.38 30.16 -12.56
N ARG A 102 18.91 31.35 -12.94
CA ARG A 102 18.54 31.65 -14.33
C ARG A 102 19.82 31.34 -15.12
N ARG A 103 19.77 30.33 -15.99
CA ARG A 103 20.86 30.15 -16.95
C ARG A 103 20.81 31.43 -17.78
N PHE A 104 21.77 32.33 -17.56
CA PHE A 104 21.97 33.47 -18.42
C PHE A 104 22.19 32.87 -19.80
N VAL A 105 21.21 33.05 -20.67
CA VAL A 105 21.40 32.79 -22.09
C VAL A 105 22.33 33.91 -22.53
N ASP A 106 23.58 33.57 -22.81
CA ASP A 106 24.49 34.48 -23.50
C ASP A 106 23.95 34.66 -24.92
N ASP A 107 23.11 35.66 -25.10
CA ASP A 107 22.81 36.24 -26.41
C ASP A 107 24.05 37.04 -26.85
N THR A 108 25.07 36.34 -27.35
CA THR A 108 26.13 36.98 -28.13
C THR A 108 25.90 36.61 -29.60
N GLN A 109 25.12 37.45 -30.28
CA GLN A 109 25.30 37.73 -31.71
C GLN A 109 26.10 39.02 -31.84
#